data_AF-A0A4Q3EFJ7-F1
#
_entry.id   AF-A0A4Q3EFJ7-F1
#
_cell.length_a   1.000
_cell.length_b   1.000
_cell.length_c   1.000
_cell.angle_alpha   90.00
_cell.angle_beta   90.00
_cell.angle_gamma   90.00
#
_symmetry.space_group_name_H-M   'P 1'
#
loop_
_entity.id
_entity.type
_entity.pdbx_description
1 polymer ?
#
loop_
_entity_poly.entity_id
_entity_poly.type
_entity_poly.pdbx_seq_one_letter_code
_entity_poly.pdbx_strand_id
1 'polypeptide(L)' 'MSFKGKTVIITGASSGIGEALANEMAARGANLILGARQFVTL' A
#
# COMPACT_ATOMS: atom_id res chain seq x y z
N MET A 1 9.60 0.95 -14.02
CA MET A 1 9.03 -0.41 -13.83
C MET A 1 7.53 -0.28 -13.65
N SER A 2 6.72 -1.15 -14.27
CA SER A 2 5.26 -1.14 -14.08
C SER A 2 4.87 -2.04 -12.90
N PHE A 3 4.02 -1.54 -12.01
CA PHE A 3 3.43 -2.31 -10.90
C PHE A 3 2.00 -2.79 -11.20
N LYS A 4 1.48 -2.46 -12.39
CA LYS A 4 0.12 -2.81 -12.80
C LYS A 4 -0.12 -4.31 -12.71
N GLY A 5 -1.14 -4.70 -11.94
CA GLY A 5 -1.53 -6.10 -11.75
C GLY A 5 -0.60 -6.94 -10.88
N LYS A 6 0.47 -6.36 -10.32
CA LYS A 6 1.29 -7.02 -9.30
C LYS A 6 0.63 -6.87 -7.93
N THR A 7 0.74 -7.90 -7.10
CA THR A 7 0.31 -7.83 -5.70
C THR A 7 1.48 -7.43 -4.81
N VAL A 8 1.26 -6.41 -3.97
CA VAL A 8 2.25 -5.89 -3.00
C VAL A 8 1.66 -5.97 -1.59
N ILE A 9 2.41 -6.56 -0.67
CA ILE A 9 2.06 -6.66 0.75
C ILE A 9 2.83 -5.58 1.49
N ILE A 10 2.12 -4.72 2.24
CA ILE A 10 2.72 -3.64 3.03
C ILE A 10 2.31 -3.82 4.50
N THR A 11 3.30 -3.96 5.38
CA THR A 11 3.10 -3.95 6.83
C THR A 11 3.37 -2.56 7.40
N GLY A 12 2.68 -2.19 8.48
CA GLY A 12 2.75 -0.82 9.00
C GLY A 12 2.11 0.21 8.07
N ALA A 13 1.14 -0.21 7.26
CA ALA A 13 0.50 0.62 6.24
C ALA A 13 -0.37 1.78 6.78
N SER A 14 -0.59 1.85 8.09
CA SER A 14 -1.55 2.80 8.70
C SER A 14 -1.02 4.22 8.91
N SER A 15 0.25 4.50 8.70
CA SER A 15 0.79 5.85 8.89
C SER A 15 2.18 6.02 8.27
N GLY A 16 2.60 7.26 8.06
CA GLY A 16 3.99 7.59 7.73
C GLY A 16 4.43 6.94 6.43
N ILE A 17 5.59 6.28 6.44
CA ILE A 17 6.17 5.70 5.21
C ILE A 17 5.30 4.57 4.65
N GLY A 18 4.68 3.74 5.50
CA GLY A 18 3.85 2.64 5.04
C GLY A 18 2.59 3.12 4.31
N GLU A 19 1.96 4.17 4.81
CA GLU A 19 0.82 4.85 4.17
C GLU A 19 1.23 5.54 2.86
N ALA A 20 2.34 6.29 2.88
CA ALA A 20 2.85 6.94 1.67
C ALA A 20 3.17 5.92 0.57
N LEU A 21 3.76 4.78 0.96
CA LEU A 21 4.06 3.68 0.04
C LEU A 21 2.79 3.02 -0.50
N ALA A 22 1.78 2.79 0.34
CA ALA A 22 0.51 2.23 -0.11
C ALA A 22 -0.14 3.13 -1.17
N ASN A 23 -0.22 4.43 -0.91
CA ASN A 23 -0.75 5.41 -1.86
C ASN A 23 0.03 5.41 -3.19
N GLU A 24 1.35 5.44 -3.14
CA GLU A 24 2.17 5.46 -4.36
C GLU A 24 2.07 4.15 -5.17
N MET A 25 2.02 2.99 -4.50
CA MET A 25 1.88 1.71 -5.18
C MET A 25 0.49 1.54 -5.79
N ALA A 26 -0.56 2.01 -5.12
CA ALA A 26 -1.92 2.05 -5.66
C ALA A 26 -1.99 2.94 -6.92
N ALA A 27 -1.41 4.15 -6.87
CA ALA A 27 -1.34 5.05 -8.01
C ALA A 27 -0.62 4.44 -9.22
N ARG A 28 0.33 3.52 -8.98
CA ARG A 28 1.04 2.76 -10.03
C ARG A 28 0.30 1.49 -10.49
N GLY A 29 -0.92 1.25 -10.01
CA GLY A 29 -1.81 0.16 -10.42
C GLY A 29 -1.55 -1.20 -9.77
N ALA A 30 -0.84 -1.22 -8.63
CA ALA A 30 -0.67 -2.45 -7.85
C ALA A 30 -1.97 -2.87 -7.16
N ASN A 31 -2.14 -4.18 -6.98
CA ASN A 31 -3.09 -4.73 -6.03
C ASN A 31 -2.43 -4.75 -4.65
N LEU A 32 -3.09 -4.24 -3.62
CA LEU A 32 -2.48 -4.09 -2.30
C LEU A 32 -3.11 -5.00 -1.26
N ILE A 33 -2.26 -5.55 -0.39
CA ILE A 33 -2.66 -6.18 0.87
C ILE A 33 -2.00 -5.37 1.98
N LEU A 34 -2.82 -4.72 2.80
CA LEU A 34 -2.37 -3.78 3.82
C LEU A 34 -2.53 -4.39 5.21
N GLY A 35 -1.41 -4.60 5.89
CA GLY A 35 -1.37 -5.08 7.26
C GLY A 35 -0.99 -3.95 8.21
N ALA A 36 -1.87 -3.62 9.15
CA ALA A 36 -1.59 -2.68 10.21
C ALA A 36 -2.36 -3.02 11.49
N ARG A 37 -1.91 -2.46 12.63
CA ARG A 37 -2.61 -2.63 13.91
C ARG A 37 -3.85 -1.76 14.03
N GLN A 38 -3.90 -0.67 13.27
CA GLN A 38 -4.96 0.32 13.32
C GLN A 38 -5.62 0.43 11.95
N PHE A 39 -6.95 0.49 11.94
CA PHE A 39 -7.72 0.76 10.72
C PHE A 39 -7.49 2.20 10.27
N VAL A 40 -7.31 2.38 8.97
CA VAL A 40 -7.20 3.69 8.31
C VAL A 40 -7.93 3.66 6.98
N THR A 41 -8.36 4.84 6.53
CA THR A 41 -8.92 5.04 5.19
C THR A 41 -7.80 5.52 4.27
N LEU A 42 -7.39 4.65 3.34
CA LEU A 42 -6.41 4.91 2.29
C LEU A 42 -7.10 4.86 0.93
#